data_AF-A0A914TL90-F1
#
_entry.id   AF-A0A914TL90-F1
#
_cell.length_a   1.000
_cell.length_b   1.000
_cell.length_c   1.000
_cell.angle_alpha   90.00
_cell.angle_beta   90.00
_cell.angle_gamma   90.00
#
_symmetry.space_group_name_H-M   'P 1'
#
loop_
_entity.id
_entity.type
_entity.pdbx_description
1 polymer ?
#
loop_
_entity_poly.entity_id
_entity_poly.type
_entity_poly.pdbx_seq_one_letter_code
_entity_poly.pdbx_strand_id
1 'polypeptide(L)'
;MPVHALWMFPVLTFVFGVLAFIIGYIIAVSNGYENAWFSYISDGGTHPPESCIFGQLLNLSAACLAVSVYLRHRQYVVFYEHHLGQKRGWWRTVSSILMFIGFFAAFGMSMVANFQETSVGTVHFIGAMIGFFGSTIYVWGQIILSFAMLPRMTPLWLNGFRFVFTVIATVALILHMICEQAEPFVITDSNGIKPTESPLNGGIKKYNPSSPFYVNHIITTVAEWVLALALEVVLLSYAFELRQFFAHMPKLQLLESFLATSVRSVVTETPQNLKRNGITMVMARTLTGSAKVADTSSNYIPRTQIDVAVSVYLRHRQYVVFYEHHLGQKRGWWRTVSSILMFIGFFAAFGMSMVANFQETSVGTVHFIGAMIGFFGSTIYVWGQIILSFAMLPRMTPLWLNGFRFVFTVIATVALILHMICEQAEPFVNTGSNGIKPTESPLNGGIKKYNPSSPFYVNHIITTVAEWVLALALEIVLLSYAFELRQFFAHMPKLQLLESFLATSVRSVVTETPQNLKRNGISMVMARTLTGSAKVADTSSNYIPRTQIDDKIYETESRNLPRRNEYYY
;
A
#
# COMPACT_ATOMS: atom_id res chain seq x y z
N MET A 1 5.31 -16.48 11.44
CA MET A 1 4.04 -16.95 10.87
C MET A 1 4.01 -16.59 9.39
N PRO A 2 3.75 -17.55 8.50
CA PRO A 2 3.51 -17.31 7.08
C PRO A 2 2.20 -16.53 6.86
N VAL A 3 2.21 -15.60 5.91
CA VAL A 3 1.04 -14.86 5.42
C VAL A 3 0.55 -15.59 4.18
N HIS A 4 -0.56 -16.31 4.33
CA HIS A 4 -1.21 -17.07 3.26
C HIS A 4 -2.22 -16.25 2.44
N ALA A 5 -2.56 -15.05 2.92
CA ALA A 5 -3.63 -14.23 2.36
C ALA A 5 -3.17 -13.26 1.25
N LEU A 6 -2.09 -13.56 0.55
CA LEU A 6 -1.55 -12.68 -0.51
C LEU A 6 -2.51 -12.48 -1.68
N TRP A 7 -3.37 -13.47 -1.93
CA TRP A 7 -4.42 -13.42 -2.93
C TRP A 7 -5.49 -12.35 -2.64
N MET A 8 -5.53 -11.80 -1.42
CA MET A 8 -6.45 -10.71 -1.09
C MET A 8 -6.09 -9.41 -1.81
N PHE A 9 -4.83 -9.14 -2.12
CA PHE A 9 -4.46 -7.85 -2.73
C PHE A 9 -5.14 -7.61 -4.10
N PRO A 10 -5.12 -8.55 -5.07
CA PRO A 10 -5.87 -8.36 -6.31
C PRO A 10 -7.39 -8.33 -6.12
N VAL A 11 -7.91 -9.05 -5.11
CA VAL A 11 -9.35 -8.99 -4.76
C VAL A 11 -9.72 -7.62 -4.22
N LEU A 12 -8.87 -7.04 -3.35
CA LEU A 12 -9.08 -5.71 -2.79
C LEU A 12 -8.95 -4.62 -3.85
N THR A 13 -8.01 -4.74 -4.80
CA THR A 13 -7.97 -3.87 -5.99
C THR A 13 -9.32 -3.88 -6.71
N PHE A 14 -9.82 -5.06 -7.08
CA PHE A 14 -11.12 -5.20 -7.76
C PHE A 14 -12.27 -4.62 -6.94
N VAL A 15 -12.38 -4.98 -5.66
CA VAL A 15 -13.48 -4.55 -4.80
C VAL A 15 -13.46 -3.04 -4.61
N PHE A 16 -12.32 -2.45 -4.26
CA PHE A 16 -12.24 -1.00 -4.07
C PHE A 16 -12.43 -0.23 -5.39
N GLY A 17 -11.88 -0.71 -6.51
CA GLY A 17 -12.07 -0.09 -7.82
C GLY A 17 -13.55 -0.10 -8.25
N VAL A 18 -14.19 -1.26 -8.23
CA VAL A 18 -15.60 -1.39 -8.60
C VAL A 18 -16.52 -0.61 -7.66
N LEU A 19 -16.24 -0.61 -6.36
CA LEU A 19 -16.99 0.21 -5.41
C LEU A 19 -16.81 1.71 -5.68
N ALA A 20 -15.61 2.16 -6.05
CA ALA A 20 -15.38 3.56 -6.43
C ALA A 20 -16.28 3.95 -7.62
N PHE A 21 -16.31 3.12 -8.66
CA PHE A 21 -17.10 3.38 -9.87
C PHE A 21 -18.61 3.40 -9.58
N ILE A 22 -19.11 2.37 -8.88
CA ILE A 22 -20.55 2.20 -8.65
C ILE A 22 -21.08 3.20 -7.63
N ILE A 23 -20.38 3.41 -6.51
CA ILE A 23 -20.84 4.34 -5.47
C ILE A 23 -20.78 5.78 -6.00
N GLY A 24 -19.71 6.14 -6.71
CA GLY A 24 -19.58 7.45 -7.35
C GLY A 24 -20.77 7.73 -8.28
N TYR A 25 -21.03 6.81 -9.21
CA TYR A 25 -22.15 6.90 -10.14
C TYR A 25 -23.52 7.00 -9.44
N ILE A 26 -23.81 6.13 -8.47
CA ILE A 26 -25.10 6.13 -7.76
C ILE A 26 -25.36 7.47 -7.08
N ILE A 27 -24.35 8.02 -6.39
CA ILE A 27 -24.49 9.29 -5.68
C ILE A 27 -24.64 10.45 -6.68
N ALA A 28 -23.83 10.48 -7.75
CA ALA A 28 -23.89 11.52 -8.77
C ALA A 28 -25.26 11.56 -9.48
N VAL A 29 -25.82 10.38 -9.83
CA VAL A 29 -27.17 10.26 -10.38
C VAL A 29 -28.23 10.69 -9.37
N SER A 30 -28.10 10.26 -8.10
CA SER A 30 -29.07 10.61 -7.04
C SER A 30 -29.13 12.12 -6.77
N ASN A 31 -28.01 12.82 -6.95
CA ASN A 31 -27.92 14.28 -6.80
C ASN A 31 -28.31 15.05 -8.07
N GLY A 32 -28.63 14.36 -9.18
CA GLY A 32 -28.94 14.99 -10.47
C GLY A 32 -27.71 15.59 -11.19
N TYR A 33 -26.50 15.28 -10.72
CA TYR A 33 -25.26 15.70 -11.35
C TYR A 33 -24.98 14.91 -12.63
N GLU A 34 -25.55 13.72 -12.80
CA GLU A 34 -25.42 12.89 -13.98
C GLU A 34 -26.76 12.37 -14.51
N ASN A 35 -26.78 11.96 -15.78
CA ASN A 35 -27.94 11.32 -16.38
C ASN A 35 -28.04 9.86 -15.90
N ALA A 36 -29.22 9.46 -15.40
CA ALA A 36 -29.48 8.11 -14.90
C ALA A 36 -29.37 6.98 -15.95
N TRP A 37 -29.17 7.31 -17.22
CA TRP A 37 -29.04 6.31 -18.28
C TRP A 37 -27.61 5.73 -18.35
N PHE A 38 -26.60 6.58 -18.51
CA PHE A 38 -25.18 6.21 -18.51
C PHE A 38 -24.28 7.47 -18.62
N SER A 39 -23.14 7.48 -17.95
CA SER A 39 -22.17 8.59 -17.87
C SER A 39 -20.74 8.04 -17.70
N TYR A 40 -19.73 8.91 -17.76
CA TYR A 40 -18.35 8.47 -17.53
C TYR A 40 -18.15 8.04 -16.08
N ILE A 41 -17.21 7.13 -15.86
CA ILE A 41 -16.73 6.81 -14.52
C ILE A 41 -16.09 8.05 -13.89
N SER A 42 -15.37 8.85 -14.69
CA SER A 42 -14.70 10.08 -14.22
C SER A 42 -15.68 11.16 -13.76
N ASP A 43 -16.86 11.25 -14.38
CA ASP A 43 -17.94 12.17 -13.96
C ASP A 43 -18.31 11.90 -12.50
N GLY A 44 -18.43 10.62 -12.11
CA GLY A 44 -18.77 10.22 -10.74
C GLY A 44 -17.67 10.54 -9.71
N GLY A 45 -16.49 10.93 -10.17
CA GLY A 45 -15.36 11.41 -9.39
C GLY A 45 -15.24 12.94 -9.32
N THR A 46 -16.24 13.69 -9.82
CA THR A 46 -16.13 15.13 -10.04
C THR A 46 -16.60 15.99 -8.86
N HIS A 47 -17.85 15.83 -8.42
CA HIS A 47 -18.41 16.69 -7.38
C HIS A 47 -18.38 16.04 -5.99
N PRO A 48 -18.16 16.80 -4.91
CA PRO A 48 -18.40 16.28 -3.57
C PRO A 48 -19.89 16.08 -3.28
N PRO A 49 -20.26 15.09 -2.45
CA PRO A 49 -19.39 14.21 -1.67
C PRO A 49 -18.84 12.99 -2.42
N GLU A 50 -19.37 12.65 -3.59
CA GLU A 50 -19.00 11.43 -4.33
C GLU A 50 -17.54 11.39 -4.78
N SER A 51 -16.97 12.54 -5.19
CA SER A 51 -15.56 12.64 -5.56
C SER A 51 -14.62 12.28 -4.41
N CYS A 52 -15.00 12.59 -3.17
CA CYS A 52 -14.21 12.26 -1.98
C CYS A 52 -14.23 10.75 -1.70
N ILE A 53 -15.39 10.11 -1.88
CA ILE A 53 -15.57 8.67 -1.70
C ILE A 53 -14.85 7.91 -2.82
N PHE A 54 -15.01 8.38 -4.06
CA PHE A 54 -14.32 7.88 -5.25
C PHE A 54 -12.80 7.95 -5.04
N GLY A 55 -12.27 9.11 -4.64
CA GLY A 55 -10.85 9.30 -4.38
C GLY A 55 -10.30 8.37 -3.29
N GLN A 56 -11.00 8.24 -2.17
CA GLN A 56 -10.60 7.34 -1.07
C GLN A 56 -10.54 5.88 -1.54
N LEU A 57 -11.57 5.40 -2.23
CA LEU A 57 -11.64 4.00 -2.70
C LEU A 57 -10.64 3.73 -3.82
N LEU A 58 -10.50 4.65 -4.78
CA LEU A 58 -9.59 4.47 -5.90
C LEU A 58 -8.12 4.55 -5.48
N ASN A 59 -7.77 5.39 -4.50
CA ASN A 59 -6.43 5.38 -3.87
C ASN A 59 -6.13 4.05 -3.16
N LEU A 60 -7.10 3.45 -2.47
CA LEU A 60 -6.94 2.12 -1.86
C LEU A 60 -6.77 1.03 -2.93
N SER A 61 -7.52 1.12 -4.03
CA SER A 61 -7.36 0.22 -5.18
C SER A 61 -5.96 0.33 -5.79
N ALA A 62 -5.48 1.56 -6.01
CA ALA A 62 -4.14 1.85 -6.55
C ALA A 62 -3.02 1.28 -5.66
N ALA A 63 -3.12 1.45 -4.34
CA ALA A 63 -2.17 0.86 -3.39
C ALA A 63 -2.17 -0.68 -3.46
N CYS A 64 -3.35 -1.30 -3.50
CA CYS A 64 -3.48 -2.75 -3.65
C CYS A 64 -2.96 -3.25 -5.01
N LEU A 65 -3.13 -2.46 -6.08
CA LEU A 65 -2.63 -2.77 -7.42
C LEU A 65 -1.10 -2.77 -7.43
N ALA A 66 -0.46 -1.75 -6.85
CA ALA A 66 0.99 -1.71 -6.72
C ALA A 66 1.53 -2.95 -6.01
N VAL A 67 0.92 -3.34 -4.87
CA VAL A 67 1.30 -4.58 -4.17
C VAL A 67 1.08 -5.81 -5.05
N SER A 68 -0.05 -5.91 -5.75
CA SER A 68 -0.36 -7.03 -6.64
C SER A 68 0.63 -7.18 -7.79
N VAL A 69 1.02 -6.06 -8.43
CA VAL A 69 2.04 -6.00 -9.49
C VAL A 69 3.39 -6.49 -8.98
N TYR A 70 3.80 -6.02 -7.81
CA TYR A 70 5.04 -6.46 -7.16
C TYR A 70 4.98 -7.96 -6.85
N LEU A 71 3.89 -8.45 -6.27
CA LEU A 71 3.71 -9.86 -5.96
C LEU A 71 3.76 -10.73 -7.23
N ARG A 72 3.16 -10.28 -8.34
CA ARG A 72 3.21 -10.98 -9.62
C ARG A 72 4.63 -11.12 -10.14
N HIS A 73 5.44 -10.06 -10.09
CA HIS A 73 6.86 -10.14 -10.42
C HIS A 73 7.59 -11.17 -9.53
N ARG A 74 7.33 -11.14 -8.22
CA ARG A 74 7.93 -12.06 -7.26
C ARG A 74 7.51 -13.52 -7.47
N GLN A 75 6.28 -13.79 -7.91
CA GLN A 75 5.84 -15.14 -8.28
C GLN A 75 6.74 -15.74 -9.36
N TYR A 76 7.06 -14.99 -10.41
CA TYR A 76 7.98 -15.46 -11.45
C TYR A 76 9.38 -15.71 -10.94
N VAL A 77 9.92 -14.81 -10.10
CA VAL A 77 11.24 -15.01 -9.49
C VAL A 77 11.27 -16.30 -8.69
N VAL A 78 10.30 -16.52 -7.81
CA VAL A 78 10.25 -17.74 -7.00
C VAL A 78 10.05 -18.98 -7.85
N PHE A 79 9.16 -18.94 -8.82
CA PHE A 79 8.86 -20.09 -9.65
C PHE A 79 10.05 -20.47 -10.56
N TYR A 80 10.57 -19.53 -11.36
CA TYR A 80 11.61 -19.84 -12.36
C TYR A 80 13.03 -19.85 -11.79
N GLU A 81 13.41 -18.88 -10.96
CA GLU A 81 14.78 -18.78 -10.46
C GLU A 81 15.02 -19.72 -9.27
N HIS A 82 14.12 -19.73 -8.27
CA HIS A 82 14.34 -20.50 -7.04
C HIS A 82 14.01 -21.98 -7.17
N HIS A 83 12.90 -22.36 -7.84
CA HIS A 83 12.47 -23.76 -7.94
C HIS A 83 12.99 -24.45 -9.21
N LEU A 84 13.09 -23.73 -10.33
CA LEU A 84 13.51 -24.30 -11.61
C LEU A 84 14.96 -23.99 -11.98
N GLY A 85 15.67 -23.20 -11.17
CA GLY A 85 17.10 -22.90 -11.37
C GLY A 85 17.41 -22.00 -12.57
N GLN A 86 16.41 -21.34 -13.17
CA GLN A 86 16.58 -20.46 -14.33
C GLN A 86 17.09 -19.06 -13.92
N LYS A 87 18.32 -18.98 -13.39
CA LYS A 87 18.86 -17.81 -12.67
C LYS A 87 19.07 -16.53 -13.51
N ARG A 88 19.21 -16.63 -14.83
CA ARG A 88 19.46 -15.49 -15.75
C ARG A 88 18.77 -15.66 -17.11
N GLY A 89 17.45 -15.50 -17.13
CA GLY A 89 16.67 -15.49 -18.37
C GLY A 89 16.18 -14.09 -18.74
N TRP A 90 15.95 -13.86 -20.04
CA TRP A 90 15.31 -12.63 -20.57
C TRP A 90 13.98 -12.31 -19.87
N TRP A 91 13.28 -13.35 -19.39
CA TRP A 91 12.04 -13.24 -18.63
C TRP A 91 12.18 -12.40 -17.37
N ARG A 92 13.35 -12.41 -16.70
CA ARG A 92 13.56 -11.65 -15.47
C ARG A 92 13.57 -10.17 -15.75
N THR A 93 14.30 -9.76 -16.80
CA THR A 93 14.33 -8.37 -17.27
C THR A 93 12.95 -7.91 -17.70
N VAL A 94 12.25 -8.70 -18.51
CA VAL A 94 10.88 -8.37 -18.96
C VAL A 94 9.93 -8.26 -17.77
N SER A 95 9.96 -9.21 -16.84
CA SER A 95 9.13 -9.19 -15.64
C SER A 95 9.40 -7.96 -14.76
N SER A 96 10.66 -7.53 -14.63
CA SER A 96 11.02 -6.30 -13.92
C SER A 96 10.50 -5.05 -14.64
N ILE A 97 10.62 -4.97 -15.96
CA ILE A 97 10.08 -3.86 -16.75
C ILE A 97 8.55 -3.78 -16.59
N LEU A 98 7.86 -4.91 -16.70
CA LEU A 98 6.41 -4.97 -16.48
C LEU A 98 6.03 -4.56 -15.06
N MET A 99 6.82 -4.90 -14.05
CA MET A 99 6.60 -4.42 -12.68
C MET A 99 6.63 -2.88 -12.61
N PHE A 100 7.60 -2.23 -13.24
CA PHE A 100 7.66 -0.77 -13.28
C PHE A 100 6.48 -0.16 -14.05
N ILE A 101 6.09 -0.74 -15.20
CA ILE A 101 4.91 -0.29 -15.95
C ILE A 101 3.65 -0.40 -15.08
N GLY A 102 3.48 -1.50 -14.34
CA GLY A 102 2.34 -1.66 -13.43
C GLY A 102 2.38 -0.69 -12.24
N PHE A 103 3.56 -0.32 -11.74
CA PHE A 103 3.69 0.76 -10.74
C PHE A 103 3.29 2.12 -11.31
N PHE A 104 3.71 2.44 -12.54
CA PHE A 104 3.26 3.66 -13.21
C PHE A 104 1.75 3.64 -13.40
N ALA A 105 1.14 2.52 -13.79
CA ALA A 105 -0.31 2.40 -13.91
C ALA A 105 -1.04 2.66 -12.58
N ALA A 106 -0.54 2.10 -11.47
CA ALA A 106 -1.08 2.37 -10.14
C ALA A 106 -0.94 3.85 -9.75
N PHE A 107 0.18 4.49 -10.09
CA PHE A 107 0.36 5.93 -9.90
C PHE A 107 -0.60 6.77 -10.76
N GLY A 108 -0.84 6.39 -12.01
CA GLY A 108 -1.85 7.02 -12.86
C GLY A 108 -3.26 6.93 -12.24
N MET A 109 -3.61 5.76 -11.69
CA MET A 109 -4.86 5.58 -10.95
C MET A 109 -4.96 6.48 -9.71
N SER A 110 -3.87 6.68 -8.94
CA SER A 110 -3.88 7.63 -7.83
C SER A 110 -3.99 9.08 -8.30
N MET A 111 -3.43 9.44 -9.47
CA MET A 111 -3.62 10.79 -10.02
C MET A 111 -5.11 11.03 -10.34
N VAL A 112 -5.77 10.11 -11.03
CA VAL A 112 -7.22 10.18 -11.31
C VAL A 112 -8.04 10.33 -10.03
N ALA A 113 -7.66 9.60 -8.97
CA ALA A 113 -8.34 9.64 -7.68
C ALA A 113 -8.28 11.01 -6.97
N ASN A 114 -7.20 11.79 -7.17
CA ASN A 114 -6.95 13.01 -6.40
C ASN A 114 -7.13 14.29 -7.22
N PHE A 115 -7.03 14.23 -8.55
CA PHE A 115 -7.19 15.38 -9.43
C PHE A 115 -8.51 15.25 -10.19
N GLN A 116 -9.55 15.95 -9.76
CA GLN A 116 -10.87 15.92 -10.40
C GLN A 116 -10.81 16.52 -11.81
N GLU A 117 -11.57 15.94 -12.72
CA GLU A 117 -11.59 16.31 -14.14
C GLU A 117 -11.96 17.79 -14.34
N THR A 118 -12.96 18.30 -13.62
CA THR A 118 -13.40 19.70 -13.75
C THR A 118 -12.47 20.70 -13.08
N SER A 119 -11.65 20.26 -12.11
CA SER A 119 -10.77 21.15 -11.34
C SER A 119 -9.39 21.25 -11.97
N VAL A 120 -8.79 20.12 -12.37
CA VAL A 120 -7.43 20.03 -12.92
C VAL A 120 -7.38 19.01 -14.06
N GLY A 121 -8.25 19.18 -15.06
CA GLY A 121 -8.48 18.22 -16.15
C GLY A 121 -7.21 17.74 -16.88
N THR A 122 -6.22 18.60 -17.09
CA THR A 122 -4.95 18.20 -17.72
C THR A 122 -4.22 17.13 -16.90
N VAL A 123 -4.15 17.28 -15.57
CA VAL A 123 -3.47 16.32 -14.69
C VAL A 123 -4.30 15.05 -14.57
N HIS A 124 -5.63 15.19 -14.49
CA HIS A 124 -6.56 14.06 -14.53
C HIS A 124 -6.35 13.21 -15.80
N PHE A 125 -6.35 13.84 -16.97
CA PHE A 125 -6.16 13.18 -18.26
C PHE A 125 -4.80 12.48 -18.35
N ILE A 126 -3.71 13.11 -17.92
CA ILE A 126 -2.39 12.46 -17.85
C ILE A 126 -2.45 11.22 -16.94
N GLY A 127 -3.10 11.34 -15.78
CA GLY A 127 -3.33 10.23 -14.87
C GLY A 127 -4.10 9.07 -15.52
N ALA A 128 -5.21 9.39 -16.21
CA ALA A 128 -6.05 8.42 -16.90
C ALA A 128 -5.28 7.71 -18.02
N MET A 129 -4.48 8.44 -18.81
CA MET A 129 -3.62 7.86 -19.84
C MET A 129 -2.59 6.90 -19.22
N ILE A 130 -1.88 7.32 -18.19
CA ILE A 130 -0.91 6.47 -17.49
C ILE A 130 -1.60 5.23 -16.90
N GLY A 131 -2.76 5.39 -16.28
CA GLY A 131 -3.54 4.33 -15.65
C GLY A 131 -4.03 3.30 -16.65
N PHE A 132 -4.79 3.72 -17.68
CA PHE A 132 -5.42 2.82 -18.65
C PHE A 132 -4.42 2.25 -19.67
N PHE A 133 -3.57 3.07 -20.29
CA PHE A 133 -2.56 2.56 -21.23
C PHE A 133 -1.51 1.74 -20.50
N GLY A 134 -1.02 2.21 -19.35
CA GLY A 134 -0.06 1.48 -18.54
C GLY A 134 -0.59 0.12 -18.10
N SER A 135 -1.84 0.04 -17.63
CA SER A 135 -2.49 -1.22 -17.27
C SER A 135 -2.65 -2.13 -18.48
N THR A 136 -3.06 -1.61 -19.63
CA THR A 136 -3.24 -2.38 -20.87
C THR A 136 -1.91 -2.99 -21.35
N ILE A 137 -0.84 -2.20 -21.39
CA ILE A 137 0.51 -2.68 -21.74
C ILE A 137 0.98 -3.73 -20.72
N TYR A 138 0.77 -3.47 -19.43
CA TYR A 138 1.12 -4.40 -18.36
C TYR A 138 0.44 -5.75 -18.54
N VAL A 139 -0.90 -5.80 -18.72
CA VAL A 139 -1.62 -7.06 -18.84
C VAL A 139 -1.26 -7.82 -20.12
N TRP A 140 -1.06 -7.13 -21.25
CA TRP A 140 -0.56 -7.75 -22.48
C TRP A 140 0.81 -8.39 -22.26
N GLY A 141 1.74 -7.66 -21.67
CA GLY A 141 3.08 -8.17 -21.37
C GLY A 141 3.05 -9.36 -20.41
N GLN A 142 2.17 -9.33 -19.40
CA GLN A 142 1.98 -10.45 -18.47
C GLN A 142 1.45 -11.71 -19.17
N ILE A 143 0.51 -11.56 -20.11
CA ILE A 143 -0.05 -12.67 -20.88
C ILE A 143 1.00 -13.24 -21.83
N ILE A 144 1.70 -12.38 -22.58
CA ILE A 144 2.78 -12.79 -23.50
C ILE A 144 3.86 -13.55 -22.72
N LEU A 145 4.29 -13.03 -21.57
CA LEU A 145 5.27 -13.68 -20.71
C LEU A 145 4.76 -15.03 -20.20
N SER A 146 3.48 -15.11 -19.80
CA SER A 146 2.86 -16.35 -19.31
C SER A 146 2.76 -17.44 -20.38
N PHE A 147 2.57 -17.07 -21.65
CA PHE A 147 2.56 -18.01 -22.77
C PHE A 147 3.97 -18.40 -23.24
N ALA A 148 4.92 -17.47 -23.19
CA ALA A 148 6.28 -17.68 -23.67
C ALA A 148 7.11 -18.58 -22.75
N MET A 149 6.78 -18.61 -21.45
CA MET A 149 7.55 -19.31 -20.43
C MET A 149 7.11 -20.76 -20.19
N LEU A 150 8.10 -21.64 -20.01
CA LEU A 150 7.93 -23.05 -19.63
C LEU A 150 8.81 -23.39 -18.41
N PRO A 151 8.38 -24.33 -17.55
CA PRO A 151 7.02 -24.83 -17.36
C PRO A 151 6.04 -23.69 -17.04
N ARG A 152 4.77 -23.82 -17.41
CA ARG A 152 3.80 -22.73 -17.22
C ARG A 152 3.41 -22.60 -15.75
N MET A 153 3.65 -21.43 -15.18
CA MET A 153 3.12 -21.06 -13.87
C MET A 153 1.59 -20.86 -13.92
N THR A 154 1.04 -20.42 -15.04
CA THR A 154 -0.41 -20.18 -15.19
C THR A 154 -1.02 -21.22 -16.14
N PRO A 155 -2.15 -21.86 -15.77
CA PRO A 155 -2.81 -22.82 -16.66
C PRO A 155 -3.35 -22.14 -17.93
N LEU A 156 -3.38 -22.88 -19.05
CA LEU A 156 -3.73 -22.35 -20.36
C LEU A 156 -5.14 -21.74 -20.43
N TRP A 157 -6.13 -22.35 -19.78
CA TRP A 157 -7.49 -21.81 -19.76
C TRP A 157 -7.55 -20.43 -19.10
N LEU A 158 -6.75 -20.19 -18.05
CA LEU A 158 -6.70 -18.91 -17.36
C LEU A 158 -5.94 -17.86 -18.17
N ASN A 159 -4.87 -18.26 -18.88
CA ASN A 159 -4.22 -17.37 -19.85
C ASN A 159 -5.15 -17.02 -21.01
N GLY A 160 -5.96 -17.97 -21.51
CA GLY A 160 -6.98 -17.73 -22.53
C GLY A 160 -8.07 -16.78 -22.04
N PHE A 161 -8.57 -16.97 -20.82
CA PHE A 161 -9.50 -16.06 -20.15
C PHE A 161 -8.95 -14.63 -20.09
N ARG A 162 -7.70 -14.46 -19.61
CA ARG A 162 -7.04 -13.14 -19.56
C ARG A 162 -6.88 -12.53 -20.94
N PHE A 163 -6.47 -13.32 -21.93
CA PHE A 163 -6.33 -12.86 -23.32
C PHE A 163 -7.64 -12.28 -23.87
N VAL A 164 -8.77 -12.97 -23.67
CA VAL A 164 -10.09 -12.46 -24.11
C VAL A 164 -10.41 -11.11 -23.47
N PHE A 165 -10.30 -11.00 -22.14
CA PHE A 165 -10.59 -9.72 -21.46
C PHE A 165 -9.59 -8.61 -21.80
N THR A 166 -8.32 -8.93 -22.05
CA THR A 166 -7.33 -7.96 -22.51
C THR A 166 -7.61 -7.48 -23.93
N VAL A 167 -8.10 -8.34 -24.83
CA VAL A 167 -8.57 -7.92 -26.16
C VAL A 167 -9.79 -7.00 -26.03
N ILE A 168 -10.78 -7.36 -25.20
CA ILE A 168 -11.94 -6.51 -24.91
C ILE A 168 -11.50 -5.14 -24.39
N ALA A 169 -10.61 -5.10 -23.40
CA ALA A 169 -10.05 -3.87 -22.86
C ALA A 169 -9.35 -3.03 -23.95
N THR A 170 -8.57 -3.68 -24.83
CA THR A 170 -7.87 -2.96 -25.91
C THR A 170 -8.83 -2.34 -26.92
N VAL A 171 -9.87 -3.09 -27.34
CA VAL A 171 -10.89 -2.58 -28.26
C VAL A 171 -11.67 -1.43 -27.60
N ALA A 172 -12.03 -1.58 -26.34
CA ALA A 172 -12.72 -0.56 -25.57
C ALA A 172 -11.87 0.70 -25.39
N LEU A 173 -10.57 0.57 -25.10
CA LEU A 173 -9.63 1.70 -25.04
C LEU A 173 -9.52 2.44 -26.37
N ILE A 174 -9.37 1.72 -27.49
CA ILE A 174 -9.31 2.34 -28.82
C ILE A 174 -10.62 3.07 -29.13
N LEU A 175 -11.76 2.43 -28.84
CA LEU A 175 -13.07 3.01 -29.09
C LEU A 175 -13.29 4.28 -28.25
N HIS A 176 -12.96 4.25 -26.96
CA HIS A 176 -13.00 5.40 -26.06
C HIS A 176 -12.13 6.55 -26.60
N MET A 177 -10.88 6.27 -26.97
CA MET A 177 -9.95 7.30 -27.47
C MET A 177 -10.42 7.93 -28.78
N ILE A 178 -10.91 7.13 -29.72
CA ILE A 178 -11.42 7.63 -31.00
C ILE A 178 -12.68 8.48 -30.75
N CYS A 179 -13.61 8.00 -29.91
CA CYS A 179 -14.85 8.72 -29.67
C CYS A 179 -14.62 10.00 -28.87
N GLU A 180 -13.70 10.01 -27.90
CA GLU A 180 -13.39 11.22 -27.11
C GLU A 180 -12.68 12.29 -27.93
N GLN A 181 -11.72 11.91 -28.79
CA GLN A 181 -10.90 12.89 -29.51
C GLN A 181 -11.44 13.26 -30.88
N ALA A 182 -11.99 12.30 -31.62
CA ALA A 182 -12.41 12.50 -33.01
C ALA A 182 -13.93 12.58 -33.16
N GLU A 183 -14.69 12.13 -32.17
CA GLU A 183 -16.17 12.09 -32.14
C GLU A 183 -16.80 11.67 -33.48
N PRO A 184 -16.42 10.51 -34.04
CA PRO A 184 -16.76 10.13 -35.41
C PRO A 184 -18.25 9.90 -35.64
N PHE A 185 -19.04 9.80 -34.56
CA PHE A 185 -20.48 9.58 -34.61
C PHE A 185 -21.30 10.89 -34.52
N VAL A 186 -20.64 12.04 -34.49
CA VAL A 186 -21.30 13.35 -34.54
C VAL A 186 -21.50 13.76 -35.99
N ILE A 187 -22.76 14.01 -36.38
CA ILE A 187 -23.11 14.40 -37.75
C ILE A 187 -22.53 15.78 -38.06
N THR A 188 -21.73 15.86 -39.13
CA THR A 188 -21.19 17.12 -39.67
C THR A 188 -22.14 17.75 -40.67
N ASP A 189 -22.06 19.07 -40.83
CA ASP A 189 -22.74 19.77 -41.92
C ASP A 189 -22.13 19.43 -43.30
N SER A 190 -22.68 20.03 -44.37
CA SER A 190 -22.21 19.82 -45.75
C SER A 190 -20.74 20.21 -45.99
N ASN A 191 -20.16 21.00 -45.09
CA ASN A 191 -18.77 21.48 -45.16
C ASN A 191 -17.83 20.66 -44.26
N GLY A 192 -18.33 19.60 -43.61
CA GLY A 192 -17.56 18.77 -42.68
C GLY A 192 -17.36 19.42 -41.30
N ILE A 193 -18.11 20.48 -40.98
CA ILE A 193 -18.01 21.17 -39.70
C ILE A 193 -18.96 20.51 -38.69
N LYS A 194 -18.45 20.21 -37.50
CA LYS A 194 -19.26 19.69 -36.39
C LYS A 194 -20.13 20.80 -35.78
N PRO A 195 -21.33 20.46 -35.26
CA PRO A 195 -22.16 21.41 -34.54
C PRO A 195 -21.42 21.98 -33.32
N THR A 196 -21.76 23.21 -32.93
CA THR A 196 -21.19 23.82 -31.73
C THR A 196 -21.74 23.15 -30.48
N GLU A 197 -20.85 22.70 -29.60
CA GLU A 197 -21.23 22.13 -28.32
C GLU A 197 -21.81 23.22 -27.38
N SER A 198 -22.82 22.85 -26.59
CA SER A 198 -23.36 23.77 -25.58
C SER A 198 -22.35 23.98 -24.46
N PRO A 199 -22.31 25.17 -23.83
CA PRO A 199 -21.45 25.42 -22.67
C PRO A 199 -21.71 24.40 -21.55
N LEU A 200 -20.64 23.87 -20.95
CA LEU A 200 -20.71 22.92 -19.86
C LEU A 200 -21.34 23.57 -18.61
N ASN A 201 -22.57 23.17 -18.27
CA ASN A 201 -23.20 23.56 -17.01
C ASN A 201 -22.69 22.64 -15.89
N GLY A 202 -21.72 23.13 -15.12
CA GLY A 202 -21.12 22.40 -13.99
C GLY A 202 -19.89 21.56 -14.36
N GLY A 203 -19.39 21.66 -15.58
CA GLY A 203 -18.15 20.99 -16.02
C GLY A 203 -18.32 19.56 -16.54
N ILE A 204 -19.51 18.96 -16.42
CA ILE A 204 -19.85 17.63 -16.93
C ILE A 204 -20.60 17.73 -18.27
N LYS A 205 -20.20 16.93 -19.26
CA LYS A 205 -20.88 16.83 -20.56
C LYS A 205 -22.21 16.10 -20.41
N LYS A 206 -23.34 16.80 -20.60
CA LYS A 206 -24.69 16.21 -20.56
C LYS A 206 -25.39 16.36 -21.89
N TYR A 207 -25.76 15.22 -22.48
CA TYR A 207 -26.52 15.21 -23.73
C TYR A 207 -27.86 14.50 -23.56
N ASN A 208 -28.92 15.14 -24.02
CA ASN A 208 -30.22 14.50 -24.18
C ASN A 208 -30.22 13.62 -25.44
N PRO A 209 -31.14 12.64 -25.58
CA PRO A 209 -31.21 11.77 -26.75
C PRO A 209 -31.38 12.50 -28.11
N SER A 210 -31.85 13.74 -28.11
CA SER A 210 -31.96 14.57 -29.32
C SER A 210 -30.67 15.31 -29.71
N SER A 211 -29.65 15.30 -28.86
CA SER A 211 -28.37 15.96 -29.14
C SER A 211 -27.58 15.21 -30.22
N PRO A 212 -26.94 15.91 -31.18
CA PRO A 212 -26.06 15.28 -32.16
C PRO A 212 -24.84 14.60 -31.53
N PHE A 213 -24.51 14.92 -30.28
CA PHE A 213 -23.40 14.33 -29.52
C PHE A 213 -23.79 13.09 -28.70
N TYR A 214 -25.10 12.81 -28.54
CA TYR A 214 -25.59 11.79 -27.63
C TYR A 214 -25.03 10.39 -27.94
N VAL A 215 -25.11 9.96 -29.20
CA VAL A 215 -24.65 8.63 -29.60
C VAL A 215 -23.15 8.47 -29.35
N ASN A 216 -22.35 9.47 -29.72
CA ASN A 216 -20.91 9.46 -29.50
C ASN A 216 -20.56 9.36 -28.01
N HIS A 217 -21.24 10.16 -27.19
CA HIS A 217 -21.07 10.16 -25.73
C HIS A 217 -21.46 8.84 -25.08
N ILE A 218 -22.56 8.21 -25.49
CA ILE A 218 -22.95 6.88 -24.98
C ILE A 218 -21.92 5.81 -25.37
N ILE A 219 -21.40 5.85 -26.60
CA ILE A 219 -20.39 4.89 -27.04
C ILE A 219 -19.10 5.02 -26.24
N THR A 220 -18.61 6.24 -26.03
CA THR A 220 -17.34 6.48 -25.31
C THR A 220 -17.46 6.20 -23.81
N THR A 221 -18.61 6.48 -23.19
CA THR A 221 -18.89 6.15 -21.78
C THR A 221 -18.99 4.63 -21.59
N VAL A 222 -19.75 3.92 -22.44
CA VAL A 222 -19.80 2.45 -22.42
C VAL A 222 -18.41 1.84 -22.63
N ALA A 223 -17.63 2.40 -23.56
CA ALA A 223 -16.26 1.95 -23.81
C ALA A 223 -15.36 2.13 -22.57
N GLU A 224 -15.47 3.24 -21.84
CA GLU A 224 -14.73 3.47 -20.60
C GLU A 224 -15.09 2.43 -19.52
N TRP A 225 -16.37 2.18 -19.29
CA TRP A 225 -16.83 1.18 -18.31
C TRP A 225 -16.36 -0.23 -18.66
N VAL A 226 -16.50 -0.62 -19.94
CA VAL A 226 -16.02 -1.92 -20.41
C VAL A 226 -14.51 -2.06 -20.26
N LEU A 227 -13.76 -1.00 -20.58
CA LEU A 227 -12.31 -0.94 -20.39
C LEU A 227 -11.93 -1.15 -18.91
N ALA A 228 -12.48 -0.34 -18.02
CA ALA A 228 -12.16 -0.38 -16.59
C ALA A 228 -12.49 -1.74 -15.97
N LEU A 229 -13.70 -2.27 -16.22
CA LEU A 229 -14.13 -3.55 -15.68
C LEU A 229 -13.35 -4.73 -16.27
N ALA A 230 -13.00 -4.70 -17.56
CA ALA A 230 -12.21 -5.75 -18.18
C ALA A 230 -10.79 -5.82 -17.59
N LEU A 231 -10.15 -4.66 -17.35
CA LEU A 231 -8.85 -4.60 -16.68
C LEU A 231 -8.94 -5.11 -15.24
N GLU A 232 -9.95 -4.69 -14.49
CA GLU A 232 -10.18 -5.16 -13.11
C GLU A 232 -10.40 -6.68 -13.04
N VAL A 233 -11.14 -7.27 -13.98
CA VAL A 233 -11.34 -8.73 -14.06
C VAL A 233 -10.02 -9.46 -14.34
N VAL A 234 -9.16 -8.93 -15.22
CA VAL A 234 -7.83 -9.51 -15.46
C VAL A 234 -6.98 -9.45 -14.19
N LEU A 235 -6.99 -8.32 -13.46
CA LEU A 235 -6.25 -8.17 -12.22
C LEU A 235 -6.77 -9.12 -11.13
N LEU A 236 -8.09 -9.19 -10.92
CA LEU A 236 -8.74 -10.11 -9.99
C LEU A 236 -8.29 -11.56 -10.23
N SER A 237 -8.14 -11.94 -11.49
CA SER A 237 -7.75 -13.31 -11.84
C SER A 237 -6.36 -13.70 -11.31
N TYR A 238 -5.46 -12.77 -10.96
CA TYR A 238 -4.17 -13.09 -10.32
C TYR A 238 -4.33 -13.68 -8.92
N ALA A 239 -5.47 -13.45 -8.25
CA ALA A 239 -5.78 -14.09 -6.99
C ALA A 239 -5.74 -15.63 -7.10
N PHE A 240 -6.04 -16.18 -8.29
CA PHE A 240 -6.05 -17.63 -8.52
C PHE A 240 -4.68 -18.24 -8.26
N GLU A 241 -3.61 -17.71 -8.88
CA GLU A 241 -2.26 -18.23 -8.64
C GLU A 241 -1.71 -17.79 -7.28
N LEU A 242 -2.03 -16.59 -6.79
CA LEU A 242 -1.52 -16.11 -5.51
C LEU A 242 -1.98 -16.95 -4.32
N ARG A 243 -3.08 -17.71 -4.44
CA ARG A 243 -3.49 -18.72 -3.44
C ARG A 243 -2.47 -19.86 -3.27
N GLN A 244 -1.61 -20.07 -4.26
CA GLN A 244 -0.57 -21.10 -4.26
C GLN A 244 0.76 -20.61 -3.66
N PHE A 245 0.81 -19.33 -3.28
CA PHE A 245 1.98 -18.74 -2.68
C PHE A 245 1.67 -18.20 -1.29
N PHE A 246 2.67 -18.17 -0.44
CA PHE A 246 2.62 -17.52 0.85
C PHE A 246 3.91 -16.76 1.09
N ALA A 247 3.85 -15.71 1.89
CA ALA A 247 5.03 -14.92 2.21
C ALA A 247 5.34 -15.07 3.70
N HIS A 248 6.60 -15.29 4.02
CA HIS A 248 7.04 -14.98 5.37
C HIS A 248 7.12 -13.47 5.51
N MET A 249 6.54 -12.93 6.59
CA MET A 249 6.74 -11.52 6.93
C MET A 249 8.24 -11.19 6.94
N PRO A 250 8.64 -9.96 6.56
CA PRO A 250 10.04 -9.57 6.53
C PRO A 250 10.72 -9.92 7.86
N LYS A 251 11.74 -10.79 7.80
CA LYS A 251 12.58 -11.04 8.97
C LYS A 251 13.48 -9.82 9.10
N LEU A 252 13.20 -8.98 10.09
CA LEU A 252 14.13 -7.93 10.51
C LEU A 252 15.30 -8.63 11.23
N GLN A 253 16.50 -8.31 10.80
CA GLN A 253 17.73 -8.70 11.49
C GLN A 253 18.36 -7.46 12.10
N LEU A 254 18.83 -7.60 13.33
CA LEU A 254 19.45 -6.52 14.10
C LEU A 254 20.97 -6.59 13.90
N LEU A 255 21.61 -5.45 13.70
CA LEU A 255 23.07 -5.38 13.67
C LEU A 255 23.65 -5.68 15.06
N GLU A 256 24.59 -6.63 15.16
CA GLU A 256 25.15 -7.09 16.44
C GLU A 256 25.86 -5.96 17.23
N SER A 257 26.49 -5.01 16.54
CA SER A 257 27.13 -3.84 17.16
C SER A 257 26.14 -2.91 17.87
N PHE A 258 24.90 -2.83 17.38
CA PHE A 258 23.83 -2.07 18.02
C PHE A 258 23.33 -2.75 19.31
N LEU A 259 23.21 -4.08 19.28
CA LEU A 259 22.83 -4.87 20.46
C LEU A 259 23.85 -4.71 21.59
N ALA A 260 25.15 -4.75 21.26
CA ALA A 260 26.23 -4.57 22.22
C ALA A 260 26.17 -3.19 22.93
N THR A 261 25.88 -2.13 22.17
CA THR A 261 25.72 -0.77 22.71
C THR A 261 24.50 -0.65 23.64
N SER A 262 23.38 -1.25 23.23
CA SER A 262 22.11 -1.21 23.97
C SER A 262 22.19 -1.98 25.29
N VAL A 263 22.92 -3.10 25.31
CA VAL A 263 23.10 -3.95 26.50
C VAL A 263 23.99 -3.29 27.56
N ARG A 264 24.92 -2.39 27.20
CA ARG A 264 25.72 -1.65 28.19
C ARG A 264 24.85 -0.81 29.14
N SER A 265 23.68 -0.37 28.70
CA SER A 265 22.74 0.40 29.54
C SER A 265 22.14 -0.43 30.69
N VAL A 266 22.28 -1.76 30.68
CA VAL A 266 21.77 -2.66 31.72
C VAL A 266 22.69 -2.69 32.94
N VAL A 267 23.99 -2.41 32.75
CA VAL A 267 25.02 -2.47 33.80
C VAL A 267 24.80 -1.40 34.87
N THR A 268 24.19 -0.27 34.50
CA THR A 268 24.00 0.90 35.37
C THR A 268 22.58 1.00 35.95
N GLU A 269 21.73 -0.01 35.76
CA GLU A 269 20.30 0.03 36.14
C GLU A 269 20.00 -0.64 37.49
N THR A 270 18.94 -0.18 38.17
CA THR A 270 18.60 -0.67 39.51
C THR A 270 17.99 -2.08 39.49
N PRO A 271 18.21 -2.91 40.54
CA PRO A 271 17.66 -4.27 40.61
C PRO A 271 16.13 -4.35 40.48
N GLN A 272 15.40 -3.34 40.96
CA GLN A 272 13.94 -3.26 40.85
C GLN A 272 13.49 -3.05 39.40
N ASN A 273 14.18 -2.18 38.65
CA ASN A 273 13.90 -1.93 37.23
C ASN A 273 14.21 -3.15 36.35
N LEU A 274 15.29 -3.89 36.67
CA LEU A 274 15.65 -5.13 35.99
C LEU A 274 14.59 -6.22 36.21
N LYS A 275 14.11 -6.40 37.45
CA LYS A 275 13.06 -7.36 37.79
C LYS A 275 11.73 -7.04 37.09
N ARG A 276 11.36 -5.76 36.98
CA ARG A 276 10.17 -5.30 36.23
C ARG A 276 10.24 -5.64 34.74
N ASN A 277 11.44 -5.68 34.18
CA ASN A 277 11.71 -6.05 32.78
C ASN A 277 11.95 -7.56 32.58
N GLY A 278 11.77 -8.38 33.61
CA GLY A 278 11.98 -9.83 33.53
C GLY A 278 13.45 -10.24 33.34
N ILE A 279 14.40 -9.34 33.64
CA ILE A 279 15.84 -9.59 33.48
C ILE A 279 16.41 -10.04 34.82
N THR A 280 16.98 -11.25 34.87
CA THR A 280 17.72 -11.72 36.04
C THR A 280 19.14 -11.16 36.06
N MET A 281 19.76 -11.03 37.23
CA MET A 281 21.17 -10.59 37.33
C MET A 281 22.14 -11.50 36.56
N VAL A 282 21.81 -12.79 36.44
CA VAL A 282 22.59 -13.75 35.63
C VAL A 282 22.48 -13.40 34.14
N MET A 283 21.26 -13.13 33.66
CA MET A 283 21.00 -12.73 32.28
C MET A 283 21.69 -11.40 31.92
N ALA A 284 21.66 -10.42 32.84
CA ALA A 284 22.39 -9.17 32.69
C ALA A 284 23.90 -9.37 32.54
N ARG A 285 24.52 -10.23 33.37
CA ARG A 285 25.95 -10.56 33.29
C ARG A 285 26.31 -11.27 31.98
N THR A 286 25.50 -12.23 31.53
CA THR A 286 25.71 -12.96 30.26
C THR A 286 25.62 -12.05 29.04
N LEU A 287 24.65 -11.13 29.02
CA LEU A 287 24.49 -10.14 27.96
C LEU A 287 25.72 -9.22 27.87
N THR A 288 26.27 -8.78 29.01
CA THR A 288 27.45 -7.90 29.05
C THR A 288 28.75 -8.57 28.63
N GLY A 289 28.88 -9.89 28.88
CA GLY A 289 30.02 -10.68 28.39
C GLY A 289 30.02 -10.85 26.86
N SER A 290 28.83 -11.04 26.28
CA SER A 290 28.65 -11.22 24.83
C SER A 290 28.92 -9.92 24.05
N ALA A 291 28.58 -8.76 24.63
CA ALA A 291 28.83 -7.44 24.04
C ALA A 291 30.32 -7.08 23.88
N LYS A 292 31.23 -7.68 24.67
CA LYS A 292 32.68 -7.47 24.52
C LYS A 292 33.29 -8.18 23.30
N VAL A 293 32.59 -9.18 22.74
CA VAL A 293 33.08 -10.00 21.62
C VAL A 293 32.70 -9.36 20.26
N ALA A 294 31.52 -8.73 20.18
CA ALA A 294 30.98 -8.15 18.95
C ALA A 294 31.66 -6.83 18.47
N ASP A 295 32.46 -6.18 19.32
CA ASP A 295 33.16 -4.91 19.02
C ASP A 295 34.25 -5.04 17.93
N THR A 296 34.54 -6.27 17.45
CA THR A 296 35.63 -6.56 16.51
C THR A 296 35.19 -6.72 15.04
N SER A 297 33.89 -6.62 14.73
CA SER A 297 33.41 -6.80 13.36
C SER A 297 32.18 -5.95 13.03
N SER A 298 32.33 -4.82 12.34
CA SER A 298 31.35 -4.42 11.29
C SER A 298 31.79 -3.16 10.52
N ASN A 299 31.87 -3.27 9.20
CA ASN A 299 31.80 -2.13 8.27
C ASN A 299 30.86 -2.51 7.12
N TYR A 300 29.56 -2.30 7.28
CA TYR A 300 28.64 -2.11 6.15
C TYR A 300 27.29 -1.52 6.61
N ILE A 301 26.79 -0.50 5.91
CA ILE A 301 25.46 0.11 6.12
C ILE A 301 24.80 0.33 4.76
N PRO A 302 23.70 -0.37 4.41
CA PRO A 302 22.85 0.00 3.28
C PRO A 302 21.63 0.81 3.73
N ARG A 303 21.21 1.78 2.90
CA ARG A 303 20.07 2.68 3.14
C ARG A 303 18.75 2.08 2.66
N THR A 304 17.68 2.31 3.41
CA THR A 304 16.29 2.13 2.94
C THR A 304 15.47 3.39 3.27
N GLN A 305 14.63 3.83 2.33
CA GLN A 305 13.59 4.84 2.53
C GLN A 305 12.24 4.13 2.72
N ILE A 306 11.39 4.64 3.61
CA ILE A 306 10.20 3.93 4.11
C ILE A 306 9.03 4.92 4.28
N ASP A 307 7.83 4.44 3.94
CA ASP A 307 6.53 5.10 4.06
C ASP A 307 5.91 4.97 5.48
N VAL A 308 5.00 5.84 5.88
CA VAL A 308 4.53 6.02 7.28
C VAL A 308 3.73 4.82 7.81
N ALA A 309 2.80 4.25 7.04
CA ALA A 309 2.02 3.08 7.49
C ALA A 309 2.90 1.83 7.64
N VAL A 310 3.87 1.67 6.75
CA VAL A 310 4.90 0.64 6.85
C VAL A 310 5.77 0.88 8.09
N SER A 311 6.04 2.15 8.44
CA SER A 311 6.82 2.52 9.63
C SER A 311 6.16 2.09 10.93
N VAL A 312 4.83 2.22 11.07
CA VAL A 312 4.08 1.75 12.27
C VAL A 312 4.24 0.24 12.46
N TYR A 313 4.03 -0.53 11.40
CA TYR A 313 4.21 -1.98 11.42
C TYR A 313 5.66 -2.37 11.71
N LEU A 314 6.62 -1.76 11.00
CA LEU A 314 8.04 -2.03 11.19
C LEU A 314 8.48 -1.70 12.61
N ARG A 315 7.96 -0.64 13.22
CA ARG A 315 8.26 -0.28 14.60
C ARG A 315 7.84 -1.37 15.57
N HIS A 316 6.62 -1.90 15.45
CA HIS A 316 6.19 -3.06 16.23
C HIS A 316 7.12 -4.26 16.04
N ARG A 317 7.51 -4.55 14.78
CA ARG A 317 8.42 -5.65 14.47
C ARG A 317 9.83 -5.46 15.04
N GLN A 318 10.33 -4.23 15.13
CA GLN A 318 11.61 -3.93 15.79
C GLN A 318 11.59 -4.36 17.26
N TYR A 319 10.52 -4.02 18.00
CA TYR A 319 10.36 -4.48 19.39
C TYR A 319 10.35 -6.01 19.49
N VAL A 320 9.60 -6.68 18.62
CA VAL A 320 9.53 -8.15 18.60
C VAL A 320 10.91 -8.75 18.36
N VAL A 321 11.66 -8.26 17.36
CA VAL A 321 12.99 -8.77 17.08
C VAL A 321 13.97 -8.49 18.20
N PHE A 322 13.96 -7.29 18.77
CA PHE A 322 14.88 -6.92 19.82
C PHE A 322 14.62 -7.70 21.13
N TYR A 323 13.39 -7.65 21.65
CA TYR A 323 13.06 -8.21 22.97
C TYR A 323 12.78 -9.70 22.97
N GLU A 324 12.01 -10.21 22.00
CA GLU A 324 11.65 -11.63 21.98
C GLU A 324 12.76 -12.49 21.40
N HIS A 325 13.33 -12.11 20.24
CA HIS A 325 14.31 -12.95 19.55
C HIS A 325 15.73 -12.84 20.11
N HIS A 326 16.22 -11.64 20.43
CA HIS A 326 17.61 -11.45 20.89
C HIS A 326 17.74 -11.50 22.42
N LEU A 327 16.76 -10.97 23.15
CA LEU A 327 16.79 -10.94 24.61
C LEU A 327 16.01 -12.09 25.27
N GLY A 328 15.35 -12.94 24.48
CA GLY A 328 14.64 -14.12 24.98
C GLY A 328 13.39 -13.82 25.82
N GLN A 329 12.87 -12.58 25.79
CA GLN A 329 11.67 -12.16 26.53
C GLN A 329 10.40 -12.63 25.81
N LYS A 330 10.14 -13.95 25.81
CA LYS A 330 9.03 -14.57 25.05
C LYS A 330 7.63 -14.14 25.50
N ARG A 331 7.46 -13.71 26.75
CA ARG A 331 6.20 -13.19 27.30
C ARG A 331 6.49 -11.89 28.06
N GLY A 332 5.94 -10.79 27.57
CA GLY A 332 6.05 -9.48 28.21
C GLY A 332 4.88 -8.58 27.84
N TRP A 333 4.45 -7.75 28.80
CA TRP A 333 3.38 -6.76 28.60
C TRP A 333 3.66 -5.81 27.42
N TRP A 334 4.95 -5.58 27.12
CA TRP A 334 5.43 -4.77 26.00
C TRP A 334 4.91 -5.26 24.65
N ARG A 335 4.73 -6.58 24.46
CA ARG A 335 4.28 -7.15 23.18
C ARG A 335 2.82 -6.79 22.92
N THR A 336 1.98 -6.92 23.94
CA THR A 336 0.58 -6.51 23.88
C THR A 336 0.46 -5.01 23.65
N VAL A 337 1.19 -4.20 24.42
CA VAL A 337 1.19 -2.73 24.26
C VAL A 337 1.66 -2.32 22.87
N SER A 338 2.77 -2.88 22.38
CA SER A 338 3.29 -2.61 21.04
C SER A 338 2.29 -3.00 19.94
N SER A 339 1.55 -4.09 20.12
CA SER A 339 0.51 -4.51 19.18
C SER A 339 -0.68 -3.55 19.19
N ILE A 340 -1.13 -3.09 20.36
CA ILE A 340 -2.19 -2.07 20.49
C ILE A 340 -1.75 -0.77 19.81
N LEU A 341 -0.52 -0.31 20.06
CA LEU A 341 0.02 0.88 19.42
C LEU A 341 0.09 0.75 17.90
N MET A 342 0.41 -0.43 17.37
CA MET A 342 0.37 -0.68 15.93
C MET A 342 -1.04 -0.43 15.36
N PHE A 343 -2.09 -0.93 16.01
CA PHE A 343 -3.46 -0.69 15.56
C PHE A 343 -3.89 0.78 15.70
N ILE A 344 -3.49 1.46 16.77
CA ILE A 344 -3.72 2.91 16.93
C ILE A 344 -3.05 3.68 15.79
N GLY A 345 -1.79 3.34 15.47
CA GLY A 345 -1.07 3.98 14.36
C GLY A 345 -1.71 3.72 12.99
N PHE A 346 -2.24 2.52 12.75
CA PHE A 346 -3.01 2.24 11.52
C PHE A 346 -4.31 3.04 11.45
N PHE A 347 -5.03 3.17 12.56
CA PHE A 347 -6.25 3.96 12.61
C PHE A 347 -5.95 5.45 12.40
N ALA A 348 -4.86 5.96 12.97
CA ALA A 348 -4.37 7.32 12.73
C ALA A 348 -4.03 7.56 11.25
N ALA A 349 -3.30 6.63 10.61
CA ALA A 349 -2.99 6.72 9.18
C ALA A 349 -4.27 6.70 8.32
N PHE A 350 -5.28 5.92 8.69
CA PHE A 350 -6.59 5.95 8.04
C PHE A 350 -7.26 7.32 8.20
N GLY A 351 -7.24 7.91 9.40
CA GLY A 351 -7.72 9.28 9.62
C GLY A 351 -7.03 10.32 8.73
N MET A 352 -5.70 10.24 8.59
CA MET A 352 -4.95 11.11 7.68
C MET A 352 -5.36 10.91 6.21
N SER A 353 -5.65 9.67 5.79
CA SER A 353 -6.18 9.42 4.44
C SER A 353 -7.55 10.04 4.23
N MET A 354 -8.41 10.07 5.26
CA MET A 354 -9.70 10.76 5.19
C MET A 354 -9.52 12.27 5.05
N VAL A 355 -8.63 12.88 5.83
CA VAL A 355 -8.31 14.33 5.71
C VAL A 355 -7.86 14.68 4.29
N ALA A 356 -7.06 13.81 3.66
CA ALA A 356 -6.55 14.02 2.31
C ALA A 356 -7.63 13.90 1.21
N ASN A 357 -8.60 13.00 1.36
CA ASN A 357 -9.61 12.73 0.32
C ASN A 357 -10.93 13.50 0.53
N PHE A 358 -11.31 13.79 1.77
CA PHE A 358 -12.54 14.51 2.10
C PHE A 358 -12.24 15.98 2.34
N GLN A 359 -12.56 16.83 1.38
CA GLN A 359 -12.28 18.26 1.46
C GLN A 359 -13.08 18.93 2.58
N GLU A 360 -12.42 19.77 3.38
CA GLU A 360 -13.06 20.50 4.49
C GLU A 360 -14.22 21.39 4.02
N THR A 361 -14.05 22.06 2.87
CA THR A 361 -15.01 23.00 2.31
C THR A 361 -16.29 22.35 1.82
N SER A 362 -16.26 21.05 1.54
CA SER A 362 -17.35 20.34 0.87
C SER A 362 -17.97 19.25 1.73
N VAL A 363 -17.15 18.54 2.53
CA VAL A 363 -17.58 17.43 3.40
C VAL A 363 -16.95 17.60 4.79
N GLY A 364 -17.09 18.80 5.36
CA GLY A 364 -16.41 19.22 6.60
C GLY A 364 -16.59 18.28 7.79
N THR A 365 -17.75 17.66 7.97
CA THR A 365 -17.98 16.70 9.07
C THR A 365 -17.06 15.48 8.96
N VAL A 366 -16.93 14.91 7.75
CA VAL A 366 -16.08 13.72 7.54
C VAL A 366 -14.61 14.11 7.62
N HIS A 367 -14.24 15.27 7.08
CA HIS A 367 -12.90 15.84 7.21
C HIS A 367 -12.51 15.99 8.68
N PHE A 368 -13.36 16.61 9.49
CA PHE A 368 -13.13 16.82 10.93
C PHE A 368 -12.98 15.49 11.68
N ILE A 369 -13.84 14.50 11.43
CA ILE A 369 -13.71 13.17 12.02
C ILE A 369 -12.36 12.53 11.63
N GLY A 370 -11.96 12.64 10.36
CA GLY A 370 -10.66 12.19 9.87
C GLY A 370 -9.50 12.87 10.61
N ALA A 371 -9.57 14.19 10.77
CA ALA A 371 -8.56 14.99 11.47
C ALA A 371 -8.45 14.59 12.95
N MET A 372 -9.59 14.40 13.63
CA MET A 372 -9.60 13.92 15.01
C MET A 372 -8.93 12.55 15.13
N ILE A 373 -9.32 11.59 14.29
CA ILE A 373 -8.73 10.26 14.27
C ILE A 373 -7.22 10.33 13.97
N GLY A 374 -6.83 11.12 12.97
CA GLY A 374 -5.45 11.26 12.49
C GLY A 374 -4.54 11.88 13.53
N PHE A 375 -4.85 13.08 14.00
CA PHE A 375 -3.98 13.83 14.91
C PHE A 375 -4.01 13.30 16.35
N PHE A 376 -5.19 12.99 16.92
CA PHE A 376 -5.23 12.40 18.27
C PHE A 376 -4.65 10.99 18.27
N GLY A 377 -4.99 10.18 17.27
CA GLY A 377 -4.43 8.84 17.13
C GLY A 377 -2.90 8.87 17.01
N SER A 378 -2.37 9.79 16.21
CA SER A 378 -0.91 9.99 16.08
C SER A 378 -0.27 10.44 17.39
N THR A 379 -0.87 11.39 18.11
CA THR A 379 -0.36 11.86 19.41
C THR A 379 -0.37 10.73 20.46
N ILE A 380 -1.43 9.93 20.55
CA ILE A 380 -1.51 8.76 21.43
C ILE A 380 -0.44 7.73 21.05
N TYR A 381 -0.29 7.47 19.75
CA TYR A 381 0.71 6.55 19.23
C TYR A 381 2.13 6.97 19.65
N VAL A 382 2.53 8.22 19.40
CA VAL A 382 3.90 8.67 19.71
C VAL A 382 4.17 8.69 21.23
N TRP A 383 3.18 9.06 22.06
CA TRP A 383 3.28 8.96 23.51
C TRP A 383 3.51 7.51 23.96
N GLY A 384 2.70 6.58 23.45
CA GLY A 384 2.85 5.16 23.77
C GLY A 384 4.21 4.61 23.35
N GLN A 385 4.73 5.01 22.18
CA GLN A 385 6.07 4.63 21.71
C GLN A 385 7.18 5.17 22.62
N ILE A 386 7.03 6.39 23.15
CA ILE A 386 7.99 6.99 24.08
C ILE A 386 7.95 6.28 25.43
N ILE A 387 6.75 6.08 26.00
CA ILE A 387 6.56 5.36 27.26
C ILE A 387 7.19 3.97 27.16
N LEU A 388 6.93 3.25 26.06
CA LEU A 388 7.50 1.93 25.83
C LEU A 388 9.03 1.98 25.73
N SER A 389 9.59 2.97 25.03
CA SER A 389 11.03 3.16 24.87
C SER A 389 11.77 3.49 26.17
N PHE A 390 11.12 4.21 27.11
CA PHE A 390 11.67 4.50 28.43
C PHE A 390 11.50 3.35 29.43
N ALA A 391 10.37 2.65 29.37
CA ALA A 391 10.02 1.59 30.31
C ALA A 391 10.81 0.29 30.10
N MET A 392 11.22 0.03 28.85
CA MET A 392 11.87 -1.22 28.47
C MET A 392 13.39 -1.23 28.67
N LEU A 393 13.92 -2.35 29.18
CA LEU A 393 15.35 -2.61 29.31
C LEU A 393 15.74 -3.96 28.66
N PRO A 394 16.98 -4.08 28.12
CA PRO A 394 17.82 -2.98 27.63
C PRO A 394 17.06 -2.06 26.68
N ARG A 395 17.47 -0.78 26.60
CA ARG A 395 16.76 0.17 25.74
C ARG A 395 17.13 -0.08 24.30
N MET A 396 16.13 -0.35 23.46
CA MET A 396 16.34 -0.40 22.01
C MET A 396 16.72 0.98 21.46
N THR A 397 16.35 2.06 22.14
CA THR A 397 16.59 3.43 21.69
C THR A 397 17.52 4.16 22.66
N PRO A 398 18.55 4.90 22.18
CA PRO A 398 19.40 5.67 23.08
C PRO A 398 18.62 6.79 23.78
N LEU A 399 19.00 7.10 25.03
CA LEU A 399 18.28 8.04 25.89
C LEU A 399 18.15 9.45 25.29
N TRP A 400 19.18 9.96 24.61
CA TRP A 400 19.12 11.27 23.97
C TRP A 400 18.05 11.34 22.88
N LEU A 401 17.86 10.25 22.12
CA LEU A 401 16.86 10.17 21.05
C LEU A 401 15.44 10.01 21.64
N ASN A 402 15.31 9.29 22.76
CA ASN A 402 14.06 9.27 23.52
C ASN A 402 13.72 10.66 24.09
N GLY A 403 14.71 11.38 24.62
CA GLY A 403 14.55 12.76 25.08
C GLY A 403 14.16 13.71 23.95
N PHE A 404 14.80 13.59 22.79
CA PHE A 404 14.44 14.33 21.57
C PHE A 404 12.97 14.10 21.18
N ARG A 405 12.53 12.84 21.08
CA ARG A 405 11.13 12.49 20.75
C ARG A 405 10.16 12.97 21.80
N PHE A 406 10.53 12.90 23.07
CA PHE A 406 9.73 13.40 24.18
C PHE A 406 9.47 14.90 24.04
N VAL A 407 10.49 15.70 23.75
CA VAL A 407 10.34 17.16 23.54
C VAL A 407 9.35 17.43 22.39
N PHE A 408 9.54 16.81 21.23
CA PHE A 408 8.63 17.03 20.09
C PHE A 408 7.21 16.50 20.33
N THR A 409 7.06 15.44 21.12
CA THR A 409 5.74 14.92 21.49
C THR A 409 5.02 15.84 22.47
N VAL A 410 5.75 16.46 23.40
CA VAL A 410 5.20 17.52 24.26
C VAL A 410 4.77 18.72 23.43
N ILE A 411 5.62 19.18 22.49
CA ILE A 411 5.29 20.26 21.56
C ILE A 411 4.01 19.93 20.76
N ALA A 412 3.93 18.74 20.17
CA ALA A 412 2.75 18.27 19.45
C ALA A 412 1.51 18.27 20.35
N THR A 413 1.63 17.80 21.60
CA THR A 413 0.50 17.75 22.54
C THR A 413 0.01 19.14 22.92
N VAL A 414 0.92 20.07 23.23
CA VAL A 414 0.58 21.46 23.54
C VAL A 414 -0.07 22.12 22.33
N ALA A 415 0.48 21.93 21.14
CA ALA A 415 -0.09 22.45 19.91
C ALA A 415 -1.49 21.89 19.63
N LEU A 416 -1.71 20.58 19.79
CA LEU A 416 -3.03 19.97 19.66
C LEU A 416 -4.03 20.56 20.66
N ILE A 417 -3.65 20.72 21.93
CA ILE A 417 -4.52 21.32 22.95
C ILE A 417 -4.86 22.78 22.59
N LEU A 418 -3.87 23.57 22.19
CA LEU A 418 -4.08 24.96 21.78
C LEU A 418 -5.00 25.08 20.57
N HIS A 419 -4.80 24.23 19.56
CA HIS A 419 -5.67 24.14 18.39
C HIS A 419 -7.12 23.84 18.82
N MET A 420 -7.32 22.81 19.64
CA MET A 420 -8.67 22.42 20.09
C MET A 420 -9.36 23.50 20.93
N ILE A 421 -8.64 24.14 21.86
CA ILE A 421 -9.20 25.22 22.69
C ILE A 421 -9.58 26.41 21.81
N CYS A 422 -8.70 26.83 20.90
CA CYS A 422 -8.94 28.03 20.10
C CYS A 422 -10.01 27.80 19.01
N GLU A 423 -10.10 26.60 18.44
CA GLU A 423 -11.12 26.28 17.43
C GLU A 423 -12.51 26.05 18.05
N GLN A 424 -12.59 25.39 19.21
CA GLN A 424 -13.88 24.98 19.79
C GLN A 424 -14.40 25.96 20.86
N ALA A 425 -13.51 26.50 21.69
CA ALA A 425 -13.89 27.37 22.80
C ALA A 425 -13.66 28.85 22.50
N GLU A 426 -12.91 29.19 21.44
CA GLU A 426 -12.55 30.53 20.96
C GLU A 426 -12.36 31.55 22.12
N PRO A 427 -11.44 31.29 23.07
CA PRO A 427 -11.34 32.06 24.31
C PRO A 427 -11.01 33.54 24.11
N PHE A 428 -10.48 33.92 22.93
CA PHE A 428 -10.15 35.31 22.60
C PHE A 428 -11.28 36.07 21.89
N VAL A 429 -12.46 35.46 21.72
CA VAL A 429 -13.66 36.17 21.23
C VAL A 429 -14.39 36.78 22.42
N ASN A 430 -14.53 38.10 22.44
CA ASN A 430 -15.32 38.79 23.46
C ASN A 430 -16.82 38.44 23.32
N THR A 431 -17.44 38.02 24.42
CA THR A 431 -18.89 37.86 24.51
C THR A 431 -19.55 39.23 24.60
N GLY A 432 -20.66 39.43 23.89
CA GLY A 432 -21.45 40.65 23.97
C GLY A 432 -22.06 40.84 25.37
N SER A 433 -22.70 41.98 25.61
CA SER A 433 -23.39 42.28 26.88
C SER A 433 -24.52 41.30 27.23
N ASN A 434 -24.99 40.52 26.27
CA ASN A 434 -25.97 39.44 26.41
C ASN A 434 -25.33 38.05 26.68
N GLY A 435 -24.01 37.97 26.84
CA GLY A 435 -23.27 36.73 27.06
C GLY A 435 -23.09 35.86 25.82
N ILE A 436 -23.53 36.34 24.64
CA ILE A 436 -23.49 35.59 23.38
C ILE A 436 -22.28 36.06 22.57
N LYS A 437 -21.52 35.13 22.00
CA LYS A 437 -20.43 35.45 21.07
C LYS A 437 -20.98 36.01 19.76
N PRO A 438 -20.25 36.91 19.08
CA PRO A 438 -20.60 37.33 17.73
C PRO A 438 -20.79 36.11 16.82
N THR A 439 -21.73 36.20 15.88
CA THR A 439 -21.92 35.16 14.86
C THR A 439 -20.92 35.36 13.74
N GLU A 440 -20.28 34.28 13.30
CA GLU A 440 -19.42 34.32 12.11
C GLU A 440 -20.23 34.68 10.86
N SER A 441 -19.64 35.51 10.00
CA SER A 441 -20.20 35.78 8.69
C SER A 441 -20.23 34.50 7.85
N PRO A 442 -21.25 34.30 7.00
CA PRO A 442 -21.29 33.14 6.10
C PRO A 442 -20.02 33.02 5.26
N LEU A 443 -19.48 31.80 5.13
CA LEU A 443 -18.26 31.54 4.38
C LEU A 443 -18.45 31.83 2.89
N ASN A 444 -17.72 32.81 2.35
CA ASN A 444 -17.65 33.06 0.92
C ASN A 444 -16.58 32.16 0.30
N GLY A 445 -17.00 31.04 -0.31
CA GLY A 445 -16.09 30.08 -0.96
C GLY A 445 -15.49 29.02 -0.04
N GLY A 446 -16.10 28.75 1.12
CA GLY A 446 -15.78 27.62 1.99
C GLY A 446 -14.52 27.77 2.88
N ILE A 447 -13.63 28.72 2.59
CA ILE A 447 -12.40 28.94 3.39
C ILE A 447 -12.61 30.11 4.36
N LYS A 448 -12.38 29.86 5.66
CA LYS A 448 -12.39 30.89 6.71
C LYS A 448 -11.27 31.91 6.44
N LYS A 449 -11.62 33.19 6.27
CA LYS A 449 -10.67 34.29 6.10
C LYS A 449 -11.02 35.41 7.08
N TYR A 450 -10.10 35.70 8.00
CA TYR A 450 -10.28 36.77 8.97
C TYR A 450 -9.28 37.89 8.72
N ASN A 451 -9.78 39.11 8.67
CA ASN A 451 -8.95 40.30 8.73
C ASN A 451 -8.47 40.54 10.18
N PRO A 452 -7.39 41.31 10.40
CA PRO A 452 -6.91 41.62 11.75
C PRO A 452 -7.93 42.31 12.66
N SER A 453 -8.98 42.93 12.10
CA SER A 453 -10.07 43.56 12.85
C SER A 453 -11.18 42.60 13.27
N SER A 454 -11.16 41.35 12.80
CA SER A 454 -12.16 40.34 13.17
C SER A 454 -11.96 39.90 14.62
N PRO A 455 -13.05 39.74 15.41
CA PRO A 455 -12.96 39.19 16.76
C PRO A 455 -12.43 37.74 16.78
N PHE A 456 -12.52 37.02 15.67
CA PHE A 456 -12.03 35.64 15.53
C PHE A 456 -10.56 35.55 15.09
N TYR A 457 -9.94 36.67 14.69
CA TYR A 457 -8.60 36.67 14.08
C TYR A 457 -7.54 36.02 14.97
N VAL A 458 -7.53 36.36 16.26
CA VAL A 458 -6.53 35.84 17.20
C VAL A 458 -6.67 34.33 17.36
N ASN A 459 -7.89 33.81 17.54
CA ASN A 459 -8.12 32.36 17.61
C ASN A 459 -7.66 31.68 16.32
N HIS A 460 -8.05 32.19 15.16
CA HIS A 460 -7.68 31.61 13.87
C HIS A 460 -6.16 31.57 13.63
N ILE A 461 -5.43 32.62 14.00
CA ILE A 461 -3.96 32.62 13.90
C ILE A 461 -3.36 31.57 14.84
N ILE A 462 -3.84 31.47 16.07
CA ILE A 462 -3.34 30.47 17.03
C ILE A 462 -3.66 29.05 16.55
N THR A 463 -4.88 28.77 16.08
CA THR A 463 -5.26 27.45 15.58
C THR A 463 -4.41 27.05 14.38
N THR A 464 -4.20 27.97 13.43
CA THR A 464 -3.36 27.75 12.25
C THR A 464 -1.91 27.47 12.65
N VAL A 465 -1.29 28.32 13.47
CA VAL A 465 0.10 28.10 13.91
C VAL A 465 0.23 26.79 14.68
N ALA A 466 -0.72 26.52 15.57
CA ALA A 466 -0.75 25.28 16.34
C ALA A 466 -0.89 24.04 15.43
N GLU A 467 -1.71 24.09 14.40
CA GLU A 467 -1.86 23.00 13.42
C GLU A 467 -0.54 22.70 12.69
N TRP A 468 0.13 23.73 12.16
CA TRP A 468 1.43 23.58 11.50
C TRP A 468 2.49 23.02 12.44
N VAL A 469 2.57 23.54 13.66
CA VAL A 469 3.51 23.06 14.69
C VAL A 469 3.22 21.61 15.06
N LEU A 470 1.94 21.25 15.22
CA LEU A 470 1.51 19.88 15.49
C LEU A 470 1.93 18.93 14.36
N ALA A 471 1.60 19.25 13.11
CA ALA A 471 1.90 18.42 11.95
C ALA A 471 3.42 18.22 11.80
N LEU A 472 4.21 19.30 11.84
CA LEU A 472 5.67 19.23 11.72
C LEU A 472 6.30 18.47 12.89
N ALA A 473 5.83 18.65 14.12
CA ALA A 473 6.36 17.94 15.27
C ALA A 473 6.12 16.43 15.18
N LEU A 474 4.94 16.00 14.73
CA LEU A 474 4.63 14.59 14.50
C LEU A 474 5.51 14.00 13.38
N GLU A 475 5.66 14.71 12.25
CA GLU A 475 6.54 14.31 11.14
C GLU A 475 8.01 14.18 11.58
N ILE A 476 8.51 15.11 12.40
CA ILE A 476 9.87 15.04 12.96
C ILE A 476 10.04 13.79 13.85
N VAL A 477 9.03 13.44 14.65
CA VAL A 477 9.06 12.21 15.46
C VAL A 477 9.09 10.98 14.56
N LEU A 478 8.25 10.91 13.53
CA LEU A 478 8.23 9.81 12.57
C LEU A 478 9.57 9.68 11.82
N LEU A 479 10.10 10.79 11.32
CA LEU A 479 11.40 10.86 10.64
C LEU A 479 12.52 10.37 11.56
N SER A 480 12.45 10.66 12.86
CA SER A 480 13.47 10.21 13.81
C SER A 480 13.55 8.69 13.93
N TYR A 481 12.52 7.92 13.54
CA TYR A 481 12.59 6.45 13.48
C TYR A 481 13.61 5.95 12.45
N ALA A 482 13.95 6.76 11.44
CA ALA A 482 14.99 6.43 10.47
C ALA A 482 16.35 6.13 11.14
N PHE A 483 16.64 6.77 12.29
CA PHE A 483 17.89 6.56 13.03
C PHE A 483 18.04 5.13 13.56
N GLU A 484 16.94 4.49 13.92
CA GLU A 484 16.92 3.10 14.39
C GLU A 484 16.66 2.16 13.23
N LEU A 485 15.76 2.49 12.30
CA LEU A 485 15.43 1.64 11.15
C LEU A 485 16.67 1.35 10.28
N ARG A 486 17.64 2.27 10.19
CA ARG A 486 18.93 2.01 9.53
C ARG A 486 19.81 0.93 10.21
N GLN A 487 19.52 0.57 11.46
CA GLN A 487 20.23 -0.47 12.23
C GLN A 487 19.58 -1.86 12.07
N PHE A 488 18.43 -1.91 11.39
CA PHE A 488 17.77 -3.15 11.05
C PHE A 488 17.78 -3.30 9.53
N PHE A 489 17.93 -4.53 9.05
CA PHE A 489 17.66 -4.83 7.66
C PHE A 489 16.53 -5.85 7.59
N ALA A 490 15.61 -5.59 6.66
CA ALA A 490 14.53 -6.50 6.34
C ALA A 490 14.93 -7.30 5.11
N HIS A 491 14.92 -8.63 5.20
CA HIS A 491 14.80 -9.40 3.96
C HIS A 491 13.44 -9.12 3.33
N MET A 492 13.40 -8.87 2.03
CA MET A 492 12.13 -8.85 1.29
C MET A 492 11.32 -10.10 1.64
N PRO A 493 9.99 -9.99 1.81
CA PRO A 493 9.14 -11.14 2.10
C PRO A 493 9.48 -12.28 1.15
N LYS A 494 9.99 -13.39 1.71
CA LYS A 494 10.31 -14.57 0.89
C LYS A 494 8.98 -15.22 0.56
N LEU A 495 8.54 -14.97 -0.67
CA LEU A 495 7.44 -15.70 -1.27
C LEU A 495 7.89 -17.17 -1.44
N GLN A 496 7.03 -18.10 -1.05
CA GLN A 496 7.24 -19.53 -1.18
C GLN A 496 6.09 -20.13 -1.95
N LEU A 497 6.38 -21.18 -2.72
CA LEU A 497 5.42 -21.89 -3.55
C LEU A 497 4.97 -23.17 -2.83
N LEU A 498 3.68 -23.49 -2.93
CA LEU A 498 3.17 -24.79 -2.48
C LEU A 498 3.68 -25.91 -3.39
N GLU A 499 4.40 -26.90 -2.85
CA GLU A 499 5.06 -27.94 -3.65
C GLU A 499 4.10 -28.74 -4.56
N SER A 500 2.85 -28.95 -4.13
CA SER A 500 1.82 -29.63 -4.92
C SER A 500 1.48 -28.91 -6.22
N PHE A 501 1.67 -27.58 -6.28
CA PHE A 501 1.43 -26.80 -7.50
C PHE A 501 2.53 -27.03 -8.55
N LEU A 502 3.78 -27.17 -8.12
CA LEU A 502 4.93 -27.37 -9.01
C LEU A 502 4.77 -28.64 -9.86
N ALA A 503 4.30 -29.73 -9.25
CA ALA A 503 4.05 -31.00 -9.94
C ALA A 503 3.02 -30.86 -11.08
N THR A 504 1.99 -30.03 -10.91
CA THR A 504 0.96 -29.78 -11.92
C THR A 504 1.51 -28.94 -13.08
N SER A 505 2.28 -27.88 -12.77
CA SER A 505 2.89 -27.01 -13.78
C SER A 505 3.90 -27.73 -14.67
N VAL A 506 4.65 -28.68 -14.13
CA VAL A 506 5.66 -29.45 -14.87
C VAL A 506 5.05 -30.34 -15.96
N ARG A 507 3.77 -30.74 -15.85
CA ARG A 507 3.09 -31.49 -16.93
C ARG A 507 3.05 -30.72 -18.25
N SER A 508 3.07 -29.38 -18.21
CA SER A 508 3.12 -28.54 -19.40
C SER A 508 4.39 -28.72 -20.24
N VAL A 509 5.44 -29.33 -19.70
CA VAL A 509 6.70 -29.63 -20.39
C VAL A 509 6.61 -30.91 -21.22
N VAL A 510 5.74 -31.86 -20.83
CA VAL A 510 5.64 -33.21 -21.43
C VAL A 510 5.19 -33.15 -22.88
N THR A 511 4.35 -32.18 -23.22
CA THR A 511 3.68 -32.07 -24.53
C THR A 511 4.31 -31.01 -25.45
N GLU A 512 5.46 -30.44 -25.07
CA GLU A 512 6.06 -29.30 -25.77
C GLU A 512 7.15 -29.70 -26.78
N THR A 513 7.32 -28.87 -27.81
CA THR A 513 8.29 -29.13 -28.88
C THR A 513 9.74 -28.91 -28.41
N PRO A 514 10.73 -29.63 -28.95
CA PRO A 514 12.14 -29.43 -28.60
C PRO A 514 12.65 -28.00 -28.81
N GLN A 515 12.11 -27.29 -29.81
CA GLN A 515 12.45 -25.89 -30.09
C GLN A 515 11.96 -24.96 -28.95
N ASN A 516 10.73 -25.16 -28.46
CA ASN A 516 10.17 -24.38 -27.34
C ASN A 516 10.91 -24.64 -26.03
N LEU A 517 11.33 -25.89 -25.79
CA LEU A 517 12.15 -26.25 -24.62
C LEU A 517 13.51 -25.57 -24.65
N LYS A 518 14.20 -25.60 -25.81
CA LYS A 518 15.49 -24.93 -25.99
C LYS A 518 15.40 -23.42 -25.78
N ARG A 519 14.34 -22.77 -26.28
CA ARG A 519 14.08 -21.33 -26.07
C ARG A 519 13.92 -20.97 -24.58
N ASN A 520 13.40 -21.89 -23.78
CA ASN A 520 13.22 -21.74 -22.34
C ASN A 520 14.44 -22.21 -21.52
N GLY A 521 15.55 -22.56 -22.18
CA GLY A 521 16.76 -23.06 -21.50
C GLY A 521 16.57 -24.42 -20.83
N ILE A 522 15.54 -25.17 -21.21
CA ILE A 522 15.24 -26.50 -20.65
C ILE A 522 15.91 -27.55 -21.54
N SER A 523 16.86 -28.29 -20.99
CA SER A 523 17.45 -29.44 -21.70
C SER A 523 16.48 -30.63 -21.73
N MET A 524 16.61 -31.50 -22.73
CA MET A 524 15.84 -32.76 -22.78
C MET A 524 16.04 -33.64 -21.54
N VAL A 525 17.23 -33.57 -20.91
CA VAL A 525 17.53 -34.27 -19.65
C VAL A 525 16.74 -33.64 -18.50
N MET A 526 16.75 -32.31 -18.39
CA MET A 526 16.00 -31.58 -17.37
C MET A 526 14.49 -31.81 -17.51
N ALA A 527 13.97 -31.82 -18.74
CA ALA A 527 12.58 -32.15 -19.03
C ALA A 527 12.24 -33.57 -18.52
N ARG A 528 13.06 -34.58 -18.85
CA ARG A 528 12.85 -35.97 -18.38
C ARG A 528 12.89 -36.07 -16.85
N THR A 529 13.84 -35.41 -16.18
CA THR A 529 13.93 -35.41 -14.71
C THR A 529 12.69 -34.79 -14.08
N LEU A 530 12.25 -33.63 -14.57
CA LEU A 530 11.04 -32.95 -14.10
C LEU A 530 9.79 -33.85 -14.28
N THR A 531 9.67 -34.56 -15.41
CA THR A 531 8.55 -35.51 -15.65
C THR A 531 8.60 -36.75 -14.77
N GLY A 532 9.80 -37.24 -14.41
CA GLY A 532 9.99 -38.35 -13.49
C GLY A 532 9.54 -38.00 -12.07
N SER A 533 9.91 -36.81 -11.58
CA SER A 533 9.50 -36.31 -10.26
C SER A 533 7.98 -36.12 -10.15
N ALA A 534 7.30 -35.69 -11.23
CA ALA A 534 5.85 -35.55 -11.26
C ALA A 534 5.11 -36.90 -11.13
N LYS A 535 5.63 -37.97 -11.74
CA LYS A 535 5.06 -39.32 -11.61
C LYS A 535 5.20 -39.89 -10.20
N VAL A 536 6.29 -39.58 -9.51
CA VAL A 536 6.53 -40.02 -8.12
C VAL A 536 5.59 -39.30 -7.13
N ALA A 537 5.32 -38.01 -7.37
CA ALA A 537 4.38 -37.23 -6.56
C ALA A 537 2.92 -37.71 -6.66
N ASP A 538 2.49 -38.20 -7.83
CA ASP A 538 1.15 -38.79 -8.01
C ASP A 538 0.99 -40.09 -7.18
N THR A 539 2.06 -40.89 -7.08
CA THR A 539 2.06 -42.15 -6.32
C THR A 539 2.16 -41.98 -4.80
N SER A 540 2.58 -40.81 -4.30
CA SER A 540 2.71 -40.53 -2.87
C SER A 540 1.54 -39.72 -2.29
N SER A 541 0.45 -39.55 -3.05
CA SER A 541 -0.74 -38.74 -2.70
C SER A 541 -1.64 -39.34 -1.59
N ASN A 542 -1.06 -39.99 -0.58
CA ASN A 542 -1.74 -40.14 0.70
C ASN A 542 -1.81 -38.74 1.35
N TYR A 543 -3.03 -38.23 1.46
CA TYR A 543 -3.38 -36.92 2.03
C TYR A 543 -2.80 -36.78 3.45
N ILE A 544 -1.69 -36.04 3.59
CA ILE A 544 -1.16 -35.66 4.91
C ILE A 544 -1.88 -34.38 5.34
N PRO A 545 -2.61 -34.36 6.47
CA PRO A 545 -3.31 -33.17 6.93
C PRO A 545 -2.34 -32.01 7.18
N ARG A 546 -2.80 -30.79 6.85
CA ARG A 546 -2.08 -29.50 6.89
C ARG A 546 -1.29 -29.21 8.17
N THR A 547 -1.64 -29.85 9.29
CA THR A 547 -1.02 -29.68 10.60
C THR A 547 0.30 -30.42 10.78
N GLN A 548 0.60 -31.47 10.00
CA GLN A 548 1.83 -32.25 10.14
C GLN A 548 3.03 -31.72 9.33
N ILE A 549 2.79 -30.80 8.38
CA ILE A 549 3.84 -30.22 7.55
C ILE A 549 4.63 -29.16 8.33
N ASP A 550 3.96 -28.40 9.19
CA ASP A 550 4.60 -27.35 10.00
C ASP A 550 5.63 -27.93 10.99
N ASP A 551 5.35 -29.08 11.60
CA ASP A 551 6.27 -29.71 12.58
C ASP A 551 7.51 -30.33 11.92
N LYS A 552 7.38 -30.93 10.72
CA LYS A 552 8.52 -31.53 10.00
C LYS A 552 9.48 -30.50 9.40
N ILE A 553 9.00 -29.34 8.99
CA ILE A 553 9.86 -28.25 8.48
C ILE A 553 10.72 -27.68 9.62
N TYR A 554 10.16 -27.56 10.83
CA TYR A 554 10.90 -27.11 12.01
C TYR A 554 12.01 -28.08 12.45
N GLU A 555 11.78 -29.40 12.40
CA GLU A 555 12.82 -30.38 12.73
C GLU A 555 13.97 -30.39 11.71
N THR A 556 13.67 -30.19 10.43
CA THR A 556 14.67 -30.28 9.35
C THR A 556 15.58 -29.03 9.29
N GLU A 557 15.06 -27.83 9.59
CA GLU A 557 15.87 -26.61 9.70
C GLU A 557 16.79 -26.62 10.93
N SER A 558 16.41 -27.32 12.01
CA SER A 558 17.26 -27.41 13.22
C SER A 558 18.49 -28.31 13.06
N ARG A 559 18.44 -29.27 12.14
CA ARG A 559 19.55 -30.22 11.87
C ARG A 559 20.57 -29.75 10.82
N ASN A 560 20.23 -28.74 10.00
CA ASN A 560 21.06 -28.30 8.87
C ASN A 560 21.57 -26.85 9.01
N LEU A 561 21.96 -26.43 10.23
CA LEU A 561 22.82 -25.25 10.38
C LEU A 561 24.27 -25.64 10.04
N PRO A 562 24.89 -25.10 8.99
CA PRO A 562 26.30 -25.34 8.73
C PRO A 562 27.11 -24.62 9.82
N ARG A 563 27.80 -25.40 10.66
CA ARG A 563 29.02 -24.90 11.31
C ARG A 563 30.10 -24.79 10.24
N ARG A 564 30.36 -23.58 9.71
CA ARG A 564 31.72 -23.07 9.43
C ARG A 564 31.72 -21.77 8.64
N ASN A 565 32.56 -20.87 9.16
CA ASN A 565 33.34 -19.83 8.49
C ASN A 565 33.63 -20.14 7.02
N GLU A 566 33.29 -19.21 6.13
CA GLU A 566 34.07 -18.96 4.92
C GLU A 566 33.78 -17.55 4.41
N TYR A 567 34.80 -16.71 4.48
CA TYR A 567 34.88 -15.38 3.90
C TYR A 567 34.98 -15.51 2.38
N TYR A 568 34.15 -14.80 1.62
CA TYR A 568 34.49 -14.41 0.24
C TYR A 568 33.94 -13.01 -0.06
N TYR A 569 34.84 -12.19 -0.60
CA TYR A 569 34.77 -10.77 -0.93
C TYR A 569 33.68 -10.40 -1.95
#